data_AF-A0A9E7RUN9-F1
#
_entry.id   AF-A0A9E7RUN9-F1
#
_cell.length_a   1.000
_cell.length_b   1.000
_cell.length_c   1.000
_cell.angle_alpha   90.00
_cell.angle_beta   90.00
_cell.angle_gamma   90.00
#
_symmetry.space_group_name_H-M   'P 1'
#
loop_
_entity.id
_entity.type
_entity.pdbx_description
1 polymer ?
#
loop_
_entity_poly.entity_id
_entity_poly.type
_entity_poly.pdbx_seq_one_letter_code
_entity_poly.pdbx_strand_id
1 'polypeptide(L)'
;MYRCQICHYTVPDERFGMLSDDWVCPRCGVSRDEFIHESEAPGEDAARPEIILIPMIRALTVGLWKVLGNGSQAVTRDIGRELARNVETDPEDPLGSVARFFLDNGLAGSVEARENVLEVKNCMFYGLCSGLEDDGVLISTCPYTNTAAVVLEEVNGSRYRIKKLPGEYGHVIELSAVSKK
;
A
#
# COMPACT_ATOMS: atom_id res chain seq x y z
N MET A 1 24.22 -9.14 1.83
CA MET A 1 23.35 -8.05 1.36
C MET A 1 22.23 -7.90 2.37
N TYR A 2 21.80 -6.67 2.69
CA TYR A 2 20.66 -6.42 3.55
C TYR A 2 19.40 -6.18 2.72
N ARG A 3 18.27 -6.73 3.16
CA ARG A 3 16.97 -6.61 2.48
C ARG A 3 15.93 -6.04 3.45
N CYS A 4 15.25 -4.98 3.03
CA CYS A 4 14.09 -4.45 3.74
C CYS A 4 12.99 -5.52 3.81
N GLN A 5 12.50 -5.83 5.00
CA GLN A 5 11.43 -6.80 5.19
C GLN A 5 10.08 -6.31 4.63
N ILE A 6 9.88 -4.98 4.55
CA ILE A 6 8.63 -4.37 4.10
C ILE A 6 8.54 -4.24 2.59
N CYS A 7 9.58 -3.67 1.94
CA CYS A 7 9.53 -3.34 0.51
C CYS A 7 10.56 -4.06 -0.34
N HIS A 8 11.38 -4.93 0.27
CA HIS A 8 12.44 -5.69 -0.37
C HIS A 8 13.53 -4.86 -1.06
N TYR A 9 13.64 -3.55 -0.74
CA TYR A 9 14.80 -2.75 -1.12
C TYR A 9 16.08 -3.38 -0.58
N THR A 10 17.10 -3.49 -1.42
CA THR A 10 18.37 -4.12 -1.06
C THR A 10 19.47 -3.09 -0.90
N VAL A 11 20.34 -3.32 0.08
CA VAL A 11 21.51 -2.50 0.37
C VAL A 11 22.73 -3.42 0.44
N PRO A 12 23.81 -3.16 -0.33
CA PRO A 12 25.06 -3.90 -0.21
C PRO A 12 25.66 -3.80 1.20
N ASP A 13 26.32 -4.87 1.66
CA ASP A 13 26.84 -4.96 3.04
C ASP A 13 27.80 -3.83 3.38
N GLU A 14 28.69 -3.51 2.43
CA GLU A 14 29.66 -2.42 2.49
C GLU A 14 28.99 -1.06 2.76
N ARG A 15 27.75 -0.88 2.27
CA ARG A 15 27.00 0.37 2.42
C ARG A 15 26.13 0.36 3.67
N PHE A 16 25.60 -0.79 4.07
CA PHE A 16 24.62 -0.89 5.16
C PHE A 16 25.22 -0.46 6.51
N GLY A 17 26.46 -0.88 6.81
CA GLY A 17 27.17 -0.48 8.03
C GLY A 17 27.59 1.00 8.08
N MET A 18 27.51 1.71 6.95
CA MET A 18 27.84 3.15 6.84
C MET A 18 26.60 4.04 6.89
N LEU A 19 25.39 3.47 6.95
CA LEU A 19 24.15 4.23 7.08
C LEU A 19 24.08 4.86 8.46
N SER A 20 23.63 6.12 8.54
CA SER A 20 23.38 6.80 9.80
C SER A 20 22.19 6.21 10.55
N ASP A 21 22.06 6.51 11.84
CA ASP A 21 20.97 5.97 12.67
C ASP A 21 19.60 6.59 12.33
N ASP A 22 19.58 7.78 11.75
CA ASP A 22 18.40 8.45 11.20
C ASP A 22 18.07 8.04 9.76
N TRP A 23 18.89 7.18 9.15
CA TRP A 23 18.64 6.71 7.80
C TRP A 23 17.36 5.88 7.75
N VAL A 24 16.51 6.21 6.77
CA VAL A 24 15.29 5.46 6.46
C VAL A 24 15.38 4.84 5.08
N CYS A 25 14.67 3.73 4.89
CA CYS A 25 14.53 3.07 3.61
C CYS A 25 14.04 4.08 2.54
N PRO A 26 14.77 4.31 1.44
CA PRO A 26 14.40 5.30 0.43
C PRO A 26 13.13 4.92 -0.36
N ARG A 27 12.64 3.70 -0.17
CA ARG A 27 11.40 3.21 -0.80
C ARG A 27 10.20 3.40 0.12
N CYS A 28 10.26 2.88 1.34
CA CYS A 28 9.08 2.82 2.21
C CYS A 28 9.14 3.65 3.50
N GLY A 29 10.31 4.21 3.84
CA GLY A 29 10.48 5.09 5.00
C GLY A 29 10.71 4.39 6.35
N VAL A 30 10.84 3.05 6.40
CA VAL A 30 11.18 2.32 7.63
C VAL A 30 12.61 2.63 8.10
N SER A 31 12.85 2.50 9.40
CA SER A 31 14.21 2.55 9.94
C SER A 31 15.07 1.38 9.45
N ARG A 32 16.38 1.48 9.72
CA ARG A 32 17.36 0.42 9.45
C ARG A 32 17.03 -0.90 10.18
N ASP A 33 16.25 -0.86 11.26
CA ASP A 33 15.90 -2.04 12.07
C ASP A 33 14.99 -3.04 11.33
N GLU A 34 14.28 -2.57 10.29
CA GLU A 34 13.41 -3.38 9.44
C GLU A 34 14.18 -4.11 8.31
N PHE A 35 15.51 -4.13 8.34
CA PHE A 35 16.35 -4.84 7.37
C PHE A 35 16.97 -6.09 7.99
N ILE A 36 16.91 -7.19 7.23
CA ILE A 36 17.57 -8.44 7.59
C ILE A 36 18.73 -8.71 6.64
N HIS A 37 19.81 -9.28 7.17
CA HIS A 37 20.89 -9.77 6.31
C HIS A 37 20.42 -11.04 5.59
N GLU A 38 20.74 -11.19 4.31
CA GLU A 38 20.28 -12.35 3.51
C GLU A 38 20.75 -13.71 4.07
N SER A 39 21.85 -13.76 4.83
CA SER A 39 22.28 -14.99 5.51
C SER A 39 21.48 -15.32 6.79
N GLU A 40 20.76 -14.34 7.33
CA GLU A 40 19.89 -14.46 8.51
C GLU A 40 18.42 -14.61 8.11
N ALA A 41 18.12 -14.41 6.82
CA ALA A 41 16.81 -14.74 6.29
C ALA A 41 16.54 -16.24 6.54
N PRO A 42 15.34 -16.59 7.04
CA PRO A 42 14.99 -18.00 7.20
C PRO A 42 15.21 -18.72 5.87
N GLY A 43 16.01 -19.79 5.89
CA GLY A 43 16.52 -20.45 4.69
C GLY A 43 15.42 -20.85 3.69
N GLU A 44 15.81 -21.00 2.42
CA GLU A 44 14.93 -21.30 1.27
C GLU A 44 13.99 -22.50 1.48
N ASP A 45 14.26 -23.38 2.44
CA ASP A 45 13.42 -24.52 2.82
C ASP A 45 12.14 -24.16 3.59
N ALA A 46 11.98 -22.91 4.03
CA ALA A 46 10.71 -22.42 4.54
C ALA A 46 9.84 -21.93 3.37
N ALA A 47 9.39 -22.85 2.51
CA ALA A 47 8.27 -22.59 1.61
C ALA A 47 7.00 -22.35 2.44
N ARG A 48 6.91 -21.17 3.04
CA ARG A 48 5.70 -20.71 3.73
C ARG A 48 4.66 -20.43 2.64
N PRO A 49 3.42 -20.91 2.77
CA PRO A 49 2.31 -20.51 1.90
C PRO A 49 2.15 -18.98 1.79
N GLU A 50 2.65 -18.23 2.77
CA GLU A 50 2.72 -16.77 2.78
C GLU A 50 3.62 -16.18 1.66
N ILE A 51 4.65 -16.90 1.19
CA ILE A 51 5.58 -16.42 0.15
C ILE A 51 4.88 -16.33 -1.22
N ILE A 52 3.84 -17.13 -1.48
CA ILE A 52 3.15 -17.12 -2.78
C ILE A 52 2.04 -16.07 -2.87
N LEU A 53 1.57 -15.49 -1.75
CA LEU A 53 0.47 -14.53 -1.75
C LEU A 53 0.79 -13.26 -2.53
N ILE A 54 1.94 -12.63 -2.27
CA ILE A 54 2.35 -11.41 -2.99
C ILE A 54 2.55 -11.69 -4.51
N PRO A 55 3.26 -12.75 -4.93
CA PRO A 55 3.32 -13.16 -6.33
C PRO A 55 1.94 -13.45 -6.96
N MET A 56 1.03 -14.10 -6.22
CA MET A 56 -0.33 -14.35 -6.68
C MET A 56 -1.11 -13.05 -6.89
N ILE A 57 -1.06 -12.13 -5.91
CA ILE A 57 -1.71 -10.82 -6.03
C ILE A 57 -1.13 -10.06 -7.22
N ARG A 58 0.19 -10.11 -7.45
CA ARG A 58 0.82 -9.53 -8.64
C ARG A 58 0.28 -10.15 -9.92
N ALA A 59 0.29 -11.49 -10.03
CA ALA A 59 -0.16 -12.19 -11.22
C ALA A 59 -1.64 -11.89 -11.54
N LEU A 60 -2.50 -11.87 -10.51
CA LEU A 60 -3.91 -11.49 -10.62
C LEU A 60 -4.05 -10.04 -11.10
N THR A 61 -3.32 -9.10 -10.50
CA THR A 61 -3.39 -7.67 -10.86
C THR A 61 -2.91 -7.43 -12.29
N VAL A 62 -1.81 -8.04 -12.71
CA VAL A 62 -1.30 -7.97 -14.09
C VAL A 62 -2.29 -8.62 -15.06
N GLY A 63 -2.87 -9.76 -14.71
CA GLY A 63 -3.88 -10.44 -15.52
C GLY A 63 -5.13 -9.58 -15.74
N LEU A 64 -5.67 -9.01 -14.65
CA LEU A 64 -6.80 -8.08 -14.69
C LEU A 64 -6.50 -6.87 -15.58
N TRP A 65 -5.31 -6.28 -15.45
CA TRP A 65 -4.89 -5.15 -16.28
C TRP A 65 -4.81 -5.53 -17.76
N LYS A 66 -4.19 -6.68 -18.09
CA LYS A 66 -4.09 -7.15 -19.48
C LYS A 66 -5.44 -7.40 -20.13
N VAL A 67 -6.43 -7.89 -19.37
CA VAL A 67 -7.76 -8.22 -19.88
C VAL A 67 -8.66 -6.97 -19.96
N LEU A 68 -8.63 -6.10 -18.94
CA LEU A 68 -9.61 -5.03 -18.77
C LEU A 68 -9.06 -3.62 -19.02
N GLY A 69 -7.73 -3.45 -19.03
CA GLY A 69 -7.09 -2.14 -19.07
C GLY A 69 -7.63 -1.21 -17.98
N ASN A 70 -8.08 -0.02 -18.36
CA ASN A 70 -8.72 0.93 -17.44
C ASN A 70 -10.00 0.40 -16.78
N GLY A 71 -10.66 -0.62 -17.34
CA GLY A 71 -11.80 -1.28 -16.72
C GLY A 71 -11.46 -1.98 -15.39
N SER A 72 -10.18 -2.28 -15.15
CA SER A 72 -9.67 -2.81 -13.88
C SER A 72 -9.91 -1.86 -12.70
N GLN A 73 -10.09 -0.55 -12.93
CA GLN A 73 -10.42 0.45 -11.91
C GLN A 73 -11.74 0.16 -11.19
N ALA A 74 -12.74 -0.36 -11.92
CA ALA A 74 -14.00 -0.75 -11.32
C ALA A 74 -13.83 -1.96 -10.39
N VAL A 75 -12.99 -2.92 -10.78
CA VAL A 75 -12.67 -4.10 -9.96
C VAL A 75 -11.94 -3.69 -8.69
N THR A 76 -10.95 -2.79 -8.80
CA THR A 76 -10.19 -2.35 -7.62
C THR A 76 -11.02 -1.51 -6.67
N ARG A 77 -11.98 -0.74 -7.20
CA ARG A 77 -12.99 -0.06 -6.38
C ARG A 77 -13.87 -1.06 -5.63
N ASP A 78 -14.24 -2.15 -6.27
CA ASP A 78 -15.06 -3.20 -5.66
C ASP A 78 -14.28 -4.00 -4.60
N ILE A 79 -12.99 -4.27 -4.83
CA ILE A 79 -12.08 -4.80 -3.78
C ILE A 79 -12.07 -3.86 -2.56
N GLY A 80 -11.98 -2.54 -2.80
CA GLY A 80 -12.09 -1.54 -1.73
C GLY A 80 -13.41 -1.62 -0.97
N ARG A 81 -14.51 -1.96 -1.65
CA ARG A 81 -15.82 -2.16 -1.02
C ARG A 81 -15.88 -3.41 -0.18
N GLU A 82 -15.31 -4.52 -0.65
CA GLU A 82 -15.22 -5.74 0.13
C GLU A 82 -14.36 -5.54 1.40
N LEU A 83 -13.27 -4.77 1.31
CA LEU A 83 -12.49 -4.37 2.48
C LEU A 83 -13.26 -3.45 3.42
N ALA A 84 -13.97 -2.44 2.88
CA ALA A 84 -14.74 -1.47 3.65
C ALA A 84 -15.80 -2.11 4.55
N ARG A 85 -16.34 -3.28 4.19
CA ARG A 85 -17.27 -4.05 5.05
C ARG A 85 -16.69 -4.45 6.40
N ASN A 86 -15.37 -4.47 6.52
CA ASN A 86 -14.66 -4.82 7.76
C ASN A 86 -14.19 -3.57 8.53
N VAL A 87 -14.47 -2.37 8.03
CA VAL A 87 -14.10 -1.11 8.67
C VAL A 87 -15.23 -0.67 9.61
N GLU A 88 -14.94 -0.60 10.90
CA GLU A 88 -15.82 0.05 11.87
C GLU A 88 -15.78 1.57 11.64
N THR A 89 -16.75 2.05 10.87
CA THR A 89 -16.75 3.44 10.36
C THR A 89 -17.36 4.38 11.39
N ASP A 90 -16.58 5.35 11.84
CA ASP A 90 -17.06 6.56 12.49
C ASP A 90 -17.46 7.57 11.41
N PRO A 91 -18.75 7.95 11.29
CA PRO A 91 -19.19 8.92 10.28
C PRO A 91 -18.56 10.31 10.41
N GLU A 92 -18.10 10.68 11.61
CA GLU A 92 -17.43 11.97 11.86
C GLU A 92 -15.93 11.92 11.53
N ASP A 93 -15.34 10.71 11.47
CA ASP A 93 -13.93 10.47 11.14
C ASP A 93 -13.77 9.27 10.18
N PRO A 94 -14.34 9.32 8.97
CA PRO A 94 -14.38 8.19 8.05
C PRO A 94 -12.98 7.75 7.61
N LEU A 95 -12.09 8.70 7.33
CA LEU A 95 -10.73 8.38 6.92
C LEU A 95 -9.87 7.91 8.09
N GLY A 96 -10.06 8.43 9.30
CA GLY A 96 -9.39 7.92 10.47
C GLY A 96 -9.83 6.49 10.82
N SER A 97 -11.09 6.13 10.61
CA SER A 97 -11.55 4.73 10.73
C SER A 97 -10.83 3.79 9.75
N VAL A 98 -10.65 4.22 8.51
CA VAL A 98 -9.89 3.45 7.52
C VAL A 98 -8.42 3.35 7.91
N ALA A 99 -7.81 4.44 8.37
CA ALA A 99 -6.43 4.46 8.84
C ALA A 99 -6.20 3.47 9.98
N ARG A 100 -7.07 3.51 11.01
CA ARG A 100 -7.07 2.56 12.14
C ARG A 100 -7.17 1.11 11.66
N PHE A 101 -8.14 0.80 10.78
CA PHE A 101 -8.30 -0.54 10.23
C PHE A 101 -7.02 -1.11 9.61
N PHE A 102 -6.32 -0.34 8.76
CA PHE A 102 -5.08 -0.81 8.14
C PHE A 102 -3.91 -0.93 9.12
N LEU A 103 -3.83 -0.04 10.12
CA LEU A 103 -2.81 -0.08 11.16
C LEU A 103 -2.99 -1.28 12.09
N ASP A 104 -4.21 -1.50 12.58
CA ASP A 104 -4.54 -2.57 13.53
C ASP A 104 -4.31 -3.97 12.92
N ASN A 105 -4.41 -4.08 11.59
CA ASN A 105 -4.13 -5.31 10.85
C ASN A 105 -2.65 -5.43 10.40
N GLY A 106 -1.77 -4.53 10.83
CA GLY A 106 -0.34 -4.56 10.50
C GLY A 106 -0.04 -4.36 9.01
N LEU A 107 -0.96 -3.73 8.26
CA LEU A 107 -0.83 -3.57 6.82
C LEU A 107 -0.01 -2.33 6.46
N ALA A 108 0.22 -1.42 7.40
CA ALA A 108 1.11 -0.27 7.26
C ALA A 108 1.75 0.05 8.62
N GLY A 109 2.89 0.74 8.61
CA GLY A 109 3.54 1.22 9.84
C GLY A 109 3.04 2.59 10.30
N SER A 110 2.50 3.41 9.38
CA SER A 110 1.75 4.61 9.72
C SER A 110 0.73 4.91 8.61
N VAL A 111 -0.45 5.36 9.04
CA VAL A 111 -1.51 5.87 8.16
C VAL A 111 -2.06 7.14 8.78
N GLU A 112 -1.76 8.29 8.18
CA GLU A 112 -2.28 9.58 8.61
C GLU A 112 -3.37 10.04 7.65
N ALA A 113 -4.54 10.36 8.21
CA ALA A 113 -5.64 10.95 7.47
C ALA A 113 -5.75 12.44 7.81
N ARG A 114 -5.79 13.30 6.79
CA ARG A 114 -6.00 14.74 6.94
C ARG A 114 -6.92 15.24 5.84
N GLU A 115 -8.09 15.75 6.23
CA GLU A 115 -9.14 16.18 5.30
C GLU A 115 -9.53 15.09 4.29
N ASN A 116 -9.04 15.20 3.04
CA ASN A 116 -9.25 14.23 1.97
C ASN A 116 -7.93 13.60 1.50
N VAL A 117 -6.89 13.66 2.32
CA VAL A 117 -5.56 13.12 2.02
C VAL A 117 -5.26 11.97 2.96
N LEU A 118 -4.75 10.87 2.39
CA LEU A 118 -4.24 9.72 3.11
C LEU A 118 -2.73 9.62 2.86
N GLU A 119 -1.94 9.66 3.92
CA GLU A 119 -0.48 9.44 3.89
C GLU A 119 -0.18 8.08 4.52
N VAL A 120 0.36 7.15 3.73
CA VAL A 120 0.68 5.79 4.15
C VAL A 120 2.20 5.60 4.13
N LYS A 121 2.79 5.29 5.29
CA LYS A 121 4.21 4.93 5.42
C LYS A 121 4.34 3.45 5.76
N ASN A 122 5.45 2.85 5.32
CA ASN A 122 5.73 1.43 5.55
C ASN A 122 4.59 0.53 5.03
N CYS A 123 4.03 0.88 3.86
CA CYS A 123 3.00 0.12 3.17
C CYS A 123 3.51 -1.29 2.81
N MET A 124 2.84 -2.33 3.30
CA MET A 124 3.20 -3.73 2.97
C MET A 124 3.10 -4.04 1.47
N PHE A 125 2.24 -3.32 0.75
CA PHE A 125 2.04 -3.49 -0.68
C PHE A 125 3.02 -2.66 -1.52
N TYR A 126 3.90 -1.86 -0.91
CA TYR A 126 4.76 -0.93 -1.65
C TYR A 126 5.63 -1.65 -2.69
N GLY A 127 6.25 -2.78 -2.31
CA GLY A 127 7.11 -3.55 -3.23
C GLY A 127 6.32 -4.09 -4.44
N LEU A 128 5.14 -4.65 -4.18
CA LEU A 128 4.20 -5.07 -5.22
C LEU A 128 3.82 -3.90 -6.13
N CYS A 129 3.46 -2.77 -5.53
CA CYS A 129 3.03 -1.58 -6.23
C CYS A 129 4.14 -1.03 -7.15
N SER A 130 5.35 -0.86 -6.61
CA SER A 130 6.51 -0.42 -7.40
C SER A 130 6.76 -1.35 -8.59
N GLY A 131 6.70 -2.67 -8.38
CA GLY A 131 6.93 -3.63 -9.47
C GLY A 131 5.84 -3.60 -10.56
N LEU A 132 4.59 -3.33 -10.18
CA LEU A 132 3.50 -3.15 -11.15
C LEU A 132 3.67 -1.86 -11.97
N GLU A 133 4.11 -0.77 -11.34
CA GLU A 133 4.42 0.49 -12.03
C GLU A 133 5.56 0.30 -13.05
N ASP A 134 6.60 -0.46 -12.69
CA ASP A 134 7.70 -0.83 -13.60
C ASP A 134 7.19 -1.65 -14.81
N ASP A 135 6.14 -2.45 -14.64
CA ASP A 135 5.48 -3.20 -15.72
C ASP A 135 4.51 -2.35 -16.57
N GLY A 136 4.39 -1.04 -16.30
CA GLY A 136 3.44 -0.14 -16.96
C GLY A 136 1.97 -0.35 -16.53
N VAL A 137 1.74 -1.02 -15.39
CA VAL A 137 0.41 -1.17 -14.79
C VAL A 137 0.17 -0.01 -13.84
N LEU A 138 -0.75 0.89 -14.17
CA LEU A 138 -1.05 2.05 -13.34
C LEU A 138 -1.77 1.64 -12.06
N ILE A 139 -1.24 2.08 -10.92
CA ILE A 139 -1.83 1.83 -9.60
C ILE A 139 -2.94 2.84 -9.34
N SER A 140 -4.06 2.58 -9.99
CA SER A 140 -5.39 2.94 -9.47
C SER A 140 -5.90 1.90 -8.46
N THR A 141 -5.04 0.94 -8.07
CA THR A 141 -5.38 -0.32 -7.41
C THR A 141 -5.05 -0.37 -5.91
N CYS A 142 -4.46 0.70 -5.37
CA CYS A 142 -4.02 0.76 -3.99
C CYS A 142 -5.20 0.47 -3.03
N PRO A 143 -5.13 -0.59 -2.21
CA PRO A 143 -6.27 -1.03 -1.39
C PRO A 143 -6.67 0.03 -0.36
N TYR A 144 -5.69 0.68 0.29
CA TYR A 144 -5.94 1.79 1.23
C TYR A 144 -6.86 2.86 0.63
N THR A 145 -6.58 3.24 -0.63
CA THR A 145 -7.28 4.34 -1.30
C THR A 145 -8.65 3.96 -1.80
N ASN A 146 -8.81 2.73 -2.31
CA ASN A 146 -10.11 2.27 -2.77
C ASN A 146 -11.05 2.04 -1.58
N THR A 147 -10.53 1.50 -0.46
CA THR A 147 -11.28 1.40 0.79
C THR A 147 -11.67 2.78 1.31
N ALA A 148 -10.71 3.71 1.41
CA ALA A 148 -10.98 5.09 1.84
C ALA A 148 -12.05 5.78 0.99
N ALA A 149 -11.93 5.67 -0.33
CA ALA A 149 -12.87 6.29 -1.25
C ALA A 149 -14.27 5.66 -1.17
N VAL A 150 -14.38 4.35 -0.91
CA VAL A 150 -15.68 3.69 -0.68
C VAL A 150 -16.31 4.11 0.65
N VAL A 151 -15.53 4.15 1.74
CA VAL A 151 -16.05 4.60 3.04
C VAL A 151 -16.58 6.04 2.95
N LEU A 152 -15.83 6.94 2.30
CA LEU A 152 -16.32 8.30 2.05
C LEU A 152 -17.60 8.32 1.19
N GLU A 153 -17.65 7.51 0.13
CA GLU A 153 -18.85 7.36 -0.73
C GLU A 153 -20.08 6.90 0.06
N GLU A 154 -19.91 5.99 1.02
CA GLU A 154 -20.98 5.44 1.83
C GLU A 154 -21.46 6.43 2.90
N VAL A 155 -20.53 7.20 3.49
CA VAL A 155 -20.86 8.20 4.52
C VAL A 155 -21.55 9.43 3.93
N ASN A 156 -21.09 9.95 2.78
CA ASN A 156 -21.55 11.25 2.28
C ASN A 156 -22.18 11.22 0.88
N GLY A 157 -22.28 10.05 0.24
CA GLY A 157 -22.92 9.85 -1.06
C GLY A 157 -22.15 10.43 -2.26
N SER A 158 -20.98 11.02 -2.06
CA SER A 158 -20.19 11.61 -3.14
C SER A 158 -19.21 10.61 -3.72
N ARG A 159 -19.07 10.55 -5.05
CA ARG A 159 -18.00 9.77 -5.68
C ARG A 159 -16.66 10.48 -5.54
N TYR A 160 -15.60 9.70 -5.33
CA TYR A 160 -14.24 10.23 -5.16
C TYR A 160 -13.30 9.78 -6.27
N ARG A 161 -12.55 10.74 -6.82
CA ARG A 161 -11.40 10.50 -7.70
C ARG A 161 -10.16 10.33 -6.84
N ILE A 162 -9.38 9.30 -7.14
CA ILE A 162 -8.13 8.98 -6.46
C ILE A 162 -6.97 9.57 -7.28
N LYS A 163 -6.08 10.30 -6.63
CA LYS A 163 -4.86 10.83 -7.24
C LYS A 163 -3.66 10.58 -6.33
N LYS A 164 -2.66 9.86 -6.83
CA LYS A 164 -1.35 9.74 -6.16
C LYS A 164 -0.61 11.06 -6.30
N LEU A 165 -0.20 11.65 -5.19
CA LEU A 165 0.62 12.85 -5.13
C LEU A 165 2.11 12.46 -5.04
N PRO A 166 3.03 13.34 -5.47
CA PRO A 166 4.45 13.18 -5.19
C PRO A 166 4.68 13.13 -3.68
N GLY A 167 5.57 12.24 -3.22
CA GLY A 167 5.95 12.11 -1.82
C GLY A 167 7.35 11.52 -1.71
N GLU A 168 8.02 11.79 -0.60
CA GLU A 168 9.41 11.34 -0.37
C GLU A 168 9.47 9.85 -0.04
N TYR A 169 8.50 9.33 0.75
CA TYR A 169 8.41 7.92 1.15
C TYR A 169 6.94 7.44 1.15
N GLY A 170 6.71 6.17 0.81
CA GLY A 170 5.38 5.57 0.89
C GLY A 170 4.39 6.10 -0.16
N HIS A 171 3.13 6.32 0.24
CA HIS A 171 2.08 6.82 -0.65
C HIS A 171 1.37 8.04 -0.05
N VAL A 172 1.34 9.15 -0.78
CA VAL A 172 0.47 10.30 -0.49
C VAL A 172 -0.66 10.29 -1.50
N ILE A 173 -1.90 10.22 -1.03
CA ILE A 173 -3.07 10.11 -1.90
C ILE A 173 -4.09 11.18 -1.57
N GLU A 174 -4.55 11.87 -2.61
CA GLU A 174 -5.66 12.81 -2.55
C GLU A 174 -6.96 12.15 -3.06
N LEU A 175 -8.05 12.39 -2.34
CA LEU A 175 -9.41 11.96 -2.65
C LEU A 175 -10.27 13.18 -3.00
N SER A 176 -10.44 13.48 -4.29
CA SER A 176 -11.26 14.63 -4.71
C SER A 176 -12.70 14.21 -4.98
N ALA A 177 -13.67 14.83 -4.30
CA ALA A 177 -15.09 14.62 -4.61
C ALA A 177 -15.41 15.07 -6.04
N VAL A 178 -16.12 14.23 -6.80
CA VAL A 178 -16.42 14.47 -8.22
C VAL A 178 -17.89 14.86 -8.43
N SER A 179 -18.79 14.30 -7.62
CA SER A 179 -20.24 14.59 -7.66
C SER A 179 -20.96 13.89 -6.50
N LYS A 180 -22.05 14.45 -5.98
CA LYS A 180 -23.03 13.71 -5.16
C LYS A 180 -23.83 12.77 -6.06
N LYS A 181 -23.98 11.50 -5.68
CA LYS A 181 -24.97 10.61 -6.29
C LYS A 181 -26.39 11.10 -6.04
#